data_AF-A0A7L3X455-F1
#
_entry.id   AF-A0A7L3X455-F1
#
_cell.length_a   1.000
_cell.length_b   1.000
_cell.length_c   1.000
_cell.angle_alpha   90.00
_cell.angle_beta   90.00
_cell.angle_gamma   90.00
#
_symmetry.space_group_name_H-M   'P 1'
#
loop_
_entity.id
_entity.type
_entity.pdbx_description
1 polymer ?
#
loop_
_entity_poly.entity_id
_entity_poly.type
_entity_poly.pdbx_seq_one_letter_code
_entity_poly.pdbx_strand_id
1 'polypeptide(L)'
;LLSSREAFLNTMESPLLRCKLLEQLFQHSCNTPTNLPLSLSKILYFLSHFSLLLQHQEETARWQRWDEMLQYLTLMLLSYQNVMLASPLAGHLRSSLIDRMDLIIQKAKPKLQDSDDISQLDIELNIQDFINQKQHILGQPFPLQITEKLCMLQ
;
A
#
# COMPACT_ATOMS: atom_id res chain seq x y z
N LEU A 1 -21.23 2.91 4.18
CA LEU A 1 -21.30 1.44 4.36
C LEU A 1 -19.91 0.92 4.03
N LEU A 2 -19.14 0.51 5.05
CA LEU A 2 -17.84 -0.14 4.80
C LEU A 2 -18.09 -1.38 3.93
N SER A 3 -17.21 -1.64 2.96
CA SER A 3 -17.29 -2.90 2.23
C SER A 3 -17.03 -4.07 3.22
N SER A 4 -17.62 -5.24 3.00
CA SER A 4 -17.37 -6.41 3.87
C SER A 4 -15.88 -6.76 3.95
N ARG A 5 -15.13 -6.46 2.88
CA ARG A 5 -13.67 -6.62 2.80
C ARG A 5 -12.94 -5.65 3.71
N GLU A 6 -13.32 -4.37 3.68
CA GLU A 6 -12.76 -3.35 4.57
C GLU A 6 -13.04 -3.68 6.05
N ALA A 7 -14.28 -4.06 6.37
CA ALA A 7 -14.64 -4.47 7.73
C ALA A 7 -13.78 -5.64 8.21
N PHE A 8 -13.57 -6.66 7.38
CA PHE A 8 -12.68 -7.79 7.68
C PHE A 8 -11.22 -7.35 7.90
N LEU A 9 -10.67 -6.49 7.03
CA LEU A 9 -9.29 -6.00 7.18
C LEU A 9 -9.11 -5.24 8.50
N ASN A 10 -10.13 -4.50 8.92
CA ASN A 10 -10.11 -3.75 10.18
C ASN A 10 -10.21 -4.64 11.43
N THR A 11 -10.76 -5.87 11.34
CA THR A 11 -10.74 -6.81 12.47
C THR A 11 -9.39 -7.51 12.66
N MET A 12 -8.48 -7.43 11.68
CA MET A 12 -7.16 -8.06 11.79
C MET A 12 -6.30 -7.33 12.82
N GLU A 13 -6.05 -7.94 13.98
CA GLU A 13 -5.26 -7.30 15.06
C GLU A 13 -3.78 -7.12 14.70
N SER A 14 -3.22 -8.01 13.88
CA SER A 14 -1.81 -7.95 13.47
C SER A 14 -1.60 -6.99 12.29
N PRO A 15 -0.91 -5.84 12.47
CA PRO A 15 -0.66 -4.90 11.38
C PRO A 15 0.22 -5.53 10.28
N LEU A 16 1.16 -6.40 10.65
CA LEU A 16 1.99 -7.11 9.67
C LEU A 16 1.17 -8.06 8.81
N LEU A 17 0.27 -8.84 9.42
CA LEU A 17 -0.59 -9.75 8.68
C LEU A 17 -1.50 -8.97 7.72
N ARG A 18 -2.02 -7.82 8.18
CA ARG A 18 -2.81 -6.92 7.34
C ARG A 18 -2.00 -6.37 6.17
N CYS A 19 -0.77 -5.91 6.40
CA CYS A 19 0.15 -5.50 5.33
C CYS A 19 0.42 -6.63 4.33
N LYS A 20 0.67 -7.85 4.79
CA LYS A 20 0.96 -9.00 3.92
C LYS A 20 -0.23 -9.39 3.07
N LEU A 21 -1.43 -9.38 3.64
CA LEU A 21 -2.65 -9.65 2.88
C LEU A 21 -2.89 -8.57 1.82
N LEU A 22 -2.76 -7.29 2.19
CA LEU A 22 -2.89 -6.16 1.27
C LEU A 22 -1.81 -6.20 0.17
N GLU A 23 -0.57 -6.53 0.51
CA GLU A 23 0.52 -6.71 -0.45
C GLU A 23 0.16 -7.75 -1.51
N GLN A 24 -0.39 -8.90 -1.13
CA GLN A 24 -0.85 -9.92 -2.09
C GLN A 24 -2.00 -9.40 -2.96
N LEU A 25 -2.98 -8.71 -2.35
CA LEU A 25 -4.12 -8.15 -3.08
C LEU A 25 -3.66 -7.15 -4.14
N PHE A 26 -2.76 -6.23 -3.80
CA PHE A 26 -2.21 -5.26 -4.73
C PHE A 26 -1.33 -5.91 -5.79
N GLN A 27 -0.55 -6.93 -5.46
CA GLN A 27 0.26 -7.67 -6.43
C GLN A 27 -0.60 -8.27 -7.56
N HIS A 28 -1.76 -8.85 -7.22
CA HIS A 28 -2.71 -9.38 -8.20
C HIS A 28 -3.51 -8.30 -8.93
N SER A 29 -3.57 -7.09 -8.36
CA SER A 29 -4.29 -5.96 -8.94
C SER A 29 -3.40 -5.04 -9.77
N CYS A 30 -2.09 -5.25 -9.84
CA CYS A 30 -1.18 -4.47 -10.68
C CYS A 30 -0.95 -5.18 -12.01
N ASN A 31 -0.91 -4.42 -13.11
CA ASN A 31 -0.57 -4.98 -14.42
C ASN A 31 0.90 -5.40 -14.51
N THR A 32 1.77 -4.69 -13.77
CA THR A 32 3.20 -4.95 -13.75
C THR A 32 3.57 -5.43 -12.34
N PRO A 33 3.93 -6.71 -12.16
CA PRO A 33 4.33 -7.23 -10.86
C PRO A 33 5.65 -6.58 -10.42
N THR A 34 5.79 -6.37 -9.11
CA THR A 34 7.03 -5.88 -8.51
C THR A 34 7.62 -6.93 -7.57
N ASN A 35 8.95 -7.02 -7.56
CA ASN A 35 9.72 -7.87 -6.63
C ASN A 35 10.26 -7.06 -5.44
N LEU A 36 9.85 -5.80 -5.28
CA LEU A 36 10.25 -5.00 -4.14
C LEU A 36 9.84 -5.70 -2.82
N PRO A 37 10.64 -5.59 -1.76
CA PRO A 37 10.19 -6.01 -0.43
C PRO A 37 9.07 -5.09 0.07
N LEU A 38 8.32 -5.54 1.08
CA LEU A 38 7.33 -4.72 1.76
C LEU A 38 8.01 -3.48 2.36
N SER A 39 7.83 -2.33 1.71
CA SER A 39 8.54 -1.07 1.95
C SER A 39 7.68 0.10 1.49
N LEU A 40 8.07 1.32 1.85
CA LEU A 40 7.37 2.52 1.37
C LEU A 40 7.45 2.63 -0.17
N SER A 41 8.57 2.24 -0.79
CA SER A 41 8.74 2.25 -2.26
C SER A 41 7.70 1.37 -2.94
N LYS A 42 7.43 0.20 -2.34
CA LYS A 42 6.44 -0.74 -2.86
C LYS A 42 5.02 -0.21 -2.73
N ILE A 43 4.72 0.49 -1.63
CA ILE A 43 3.40 1.12 -1.43
C ILE A 43 3.18 2.21 -2.50
N LEU A 44 4.18 3.07 -2.75
CA LEU A 44 4.11 4.08 -3.82
C LEU A 44 4.03 3.45 -5.21
N TYR A 45 4.75 2.35 -5.45
CA TYR A 45 4.64 1.59 -6.69
C TYR A 45 3.21 1.10 -6.93
N PHE A 46 2.52 0.60 -5.89
CA PHE A 46 1.13 0.18 -6.02
C PHE A 46 0.18 1.35 -6.32
N LEU A 47 0.42 2.53 -5.74
CA LEU A 47 -0.37 3.74 -6.05
C LEU A 47 -0.33 4.05 -7.56
N SER A 48 0.85 3.99 -8.17
CA SER A 48 1.04 4.32 -9.58
C SER A 48 0.61 3.20 -10.54
N HIS A 49 0.73 1.93 -10.14
CA HIS A 49 0.59 0.78 -11.06
C HIS A 49 -0.67 -0.05 -10.88
N PHE A 50 -1.53 0.24 -9.90
CA PHE A 50 -2.75 -0.54 -9.75
C PHE A 50 -3.66 -0.43 -10.99
N SER A 51 -4.20 -1.57 -11.36
CA SER A 51 -5.21 -1.74 -12.40
C SER A 51 -6.49 -2.30 -11.80
N LEU A 52 -7.61 -2.06 -12.49
CA LEU A 52 -8.96 -2.33 -11.99
C LEU A 52 -9.35 -3.83 -12.08
N LEU A 53 -8.40 -4.74 -11.88
CA LEU A 53 -8.50 -6.16 -12.27
C LEU A 53 -9.55 -6.98 -11.51
N LEU A 54 -10.18 -6.42 -10.46
CA LEU A 54 -11.37 -7.01 -9.84
C LEU A 54 -12.59 -6.86 -10.76
N GLN A 55 -12.65 -7.68 -11.80
CA GLN A 55 -13.73 -7.80 -12.79
C GLN A 55 -15.11 -8.14 -12.18
N HIS A 56 -15.18 -8.46 -10.89
CA HIS A 56 -16.40 -8.91 -10.23
C HIS A 56 -17.43 -7.78 -9.95
N GLN A 57 -17.17 -6.54 -10.37
CA GLN A 57 -18.08 -5.42 -10.14
C GLN A 57 -18.30 -4.59 -11.41
N GLU A 58 -18.56 -5.20 -12.58
CA GLU A 58 -18.73 -4.46 -13.86
C GLU A 58 -19.68 -3.26 -13.76
N GLU A 59 -20.70 -3.31 -12.90
CA GLU A 59 -21.69 -2.25 -12.69
C GLU A 59 -21.19 -1.03 -11.90
N THR A 60 -20.05 -1.11 -11.19
CA THR A 60 -19.53 0.02 -10.40
C THR A 60 -18.79 1.03 -11.27
N ALA A 61 -18.95 2.32 -10.96
CA ALA A 61 -18.23 3.37 -11.66
C ALA A 61 -16.71 3.22 -11.42
N ARG A 62 -15.89 3.44 -12.46
CA ARG A 62 -14.42 3.25 -12.35
C ARG A 62 -13.79 4.01 -11.18
N TRP A 63 -14.28 5.21 -10.88
CA TRP A 63 -13.79 6.01 -9.77
C TRP A 63 -14.09 5.39 -8.39
N GLN A 64 -15.19 4.65 -8.23
CA GLN A 64 -15.54 3.98 -6.97
C GLN A 64 -14.55 2.86 -6.67
N ARG A 65 -14.09 2.16 -7.72
CA ARG A 65 -13.04 1.15 -7.57
C ARG A 65 -11.71 1.80 -7.18
N TRP A 66 -11.40 2.99 -7.70
CA TRP A 66 -10.23 3.75 -7.24
C TRP A 66 -10.37 4.20 -5.78
N ASP A 67 -11.56 4.60 -5.37
CA ASP A 67 -11.86 4.99 -3.99
C ASP A 67 -11.62 3.83 -3.01
N GLU A 68 -12.06 2.62 -3.37
CA GLU A 68 -11.83 1.40 -2.60
C GLU A 68 -10.34 1.03 -2.56
N MET A 69 -9.63 1.12 -3.70
CA MET A 69 -8.20 0.84 -3.74
C MET A 69 -7.37 1.84 -2.93
N LEU A 70 -7.72 3.13 -2.96
CA LEU A 70 -7.09 4.15 -2.11
C LEU A 70 -7.37 3.86 -0.63
N GLN A 71 -8.57 3.40 -0.27
CA GLN A 71 -8.87 2.99 1.10
C GLN A 71 -7.95 1.84 1.56
N TYR A 72 -7.77 0.82 0.73
CA TYR A 72 -6.86 -0.29 1.03
C TYR A 72 -5.39 0.13 1.10
N LEU A 73 -4.98 1.08 0.25
CA LEU A 73 -3.63 1.62 0.27
C LEU A 73 -3.35 2.40 1.56
N THR A 74 -4.30 3.25 1.98
CA THR A 74 -4.23 3.97 3.26
C THR A 74 -4.13 3.00 4.43
N LEU A 75 -4.95 1.94 4.42
CA LEU A 75 -4.88 0.91 5.45
C LEU A 75 -3.54 0.16 5.46
N MET A 76 -2.96 -0.09 4.28
CA MET A 76 -1.64 -0.69 4.13
C MET A 76 -0.54 0.22 4.69
N LEU A 77 -0.59 1.53 4.37
CA LEU A 77 0.35 2.52 4.85
C LEU A 77 0.32 2.67 6.38
N LEU A 78 -0.88 2.82 6.96
CA LEU A 78 -1.04 2.89 8.43
C LEU A 78 -0.55 1.62 9.11
N SER A 79 -0.86 0.46 8.54
CA SER A 79 -0.40 -0.82 9.08
C SER A 79 1.13 -0.95 8.96
N TYR A 80 1.72 -0.45 7.88
CA TYR A 80 3.16 -0.43 7.66
C TYR A 80 3.88 0.46 8.67
N GLN A 81 3.37 1.68 8.87
CA GLN A 81 3.86 2.61 9.90
C GLN A 81 3.74 1.99 11.30
N ASN A 82 2.63 1.33 11.62
CA ASN A 82 2.49 0.61 12.89
C ASN A 82 3.53 -0.50 13.05
N VAL A 83 3.82 -1.28 12.00
CA VAL A 83 4.91 -2.27 12.04
C VAL A 83 6.25 -1.58 12.28
N MET A 84 6.53 -0.46 11.59
CA MET A 84 7.78 0.31 11.76
C MET A 84 7.95 0.87 13.17
N LEU A 85 6.88 1.41 13.77
CA LEU A 85 6.90 2.08 15.07
C LEU A 85 6.82 1.11 16.26
N ALA A 86 6.08 -0.01 16.13
CA ALA A 86 5.74 -0.88 17.25
C ALA A 86 6.86 -1.83 17.70
N SER A 87 7.99 -1.97 16.97
CA SER A 87 9.07 -2.85 17.43
C SER A 87 10.47 -2.40 17.02
N PRO A 88 11.42 -2.32 17.98
CA PRO A 88 12.86 -2.20 17.70
C PRO A 88 13.44 -3.39 16.93
N LEU A 89 12.63 -4.44 16.66
CA LEU A 89 12.98 -5.63 15.87
C LEU A 89 12.16 -5.76 14.58
N ALA A 90 11.20 -4.88 14.29
CA ALA A 90 10.23 -5.05 13.20
C ALA A 90 10.81 -5.00 11.78
N GLY A 91 12.00 -4.42 11.58
CA GLY A 91 12.69 -4.55 10.29
C GLY A 91 12.89 -6.02 9.89
N HIS A 92 13.09 -6.91 10.87
CA HIS A 92 13.25 -8.35 10.64
C HIS A 92 11.94 -9.10 10.35
N LEU A 93 10.79 -8.48 10.60
CA LEU A 93 9.48 -9.07 10.28
C LEU A 93 9.12 -8.89 8.79
N ARG A 94 9.90 -8.09 8.05
CA ARG A 94 9.76 -7.89 6.61
C ARG A 94 10.57 -8.90 5.79
N SER A 95 11.65 -9.43 6.37
CA SER A 95 12.47 -10.49 5.79
C SER A 95 11.84 -11.87 6.01
N SER A 96 12.24 -12.87 5.24
CA SER A 96 11.70 -14.24 5.40
C SER A 96 12.07 -14.81 6.78
N LEU A 97 11.34 -15.83 7.24
CA LEU A 97 11.64 -16.51 8.51
C LEU A 97 13.08 -17.06 8.54
N ILE A 98 13.59 -17.50 7.38
CA ILE A 98 14.93 -18.05 7.23
C ILE A 98 15.97 -16.93 7.41
N ASP A 99 15.82 -15.81 6.69
CA ASP A 99 16.72 -14.66 6.81
C ASP A 99 16.71 -14.05 8.23
N ARG A 100 15.55 -14.11 8.89
CA ARG A 100 15.36 -13.61 10.25
C ARG A 100 16.11 -14.43 11.29
N MET A 101 16.22 -15.75 11.13
CA MET A 101 16.95 -16.59 12.08
C MET A 101 18.42 -16.19 12.16
N ASP A 102 19.07 -15.97 11.01
CA ASP A 102 20.47 -15.55 10.96
C ASP A 102 20.69 -14.18 11.60
N LEU A 103 19.78 -13.23 11.36
CA LEU A 103 19.86 -11.88 11.93
C LEU A 103 19.65 -11.87 13.46
N ILE A 104 18.78 -12.73 13.98
CA ILE A 104 18.59 -12.92 15.43
C ILE A 104 19.84 -13.54 16.05
N ILE A 105 20.39 -14.58 15.43
CA ILE A 105 21.62 -15.25 15.89
C ILE A 105 22.79 -14.25 15.93
N GLN A 106 22.90 -13.39 14.92
CA GLN A 106 23.93 -12.37 14.81
C GLN A 106 23.69 -11.13 15.69
N LYS A 107 22.55 -11.04 16.40
CA LYS A 107 22.10 -9.83 17.13
C LYS A 107 22.15 -8.57 16.25
N ALA A 108 21.91 -8.71 14.96
CA ALA A 108 21.93 -7.60 14.03
C ALA A 108 20.82 -6.60 14.40
N LYS A 109 21.13 -5.30 14.38
CA LYS A 109 20.07 -4.29 14.45
C LYS A 109 19.27 -4.36 13.14
N PRO A 110 17.93 -4.29 13.21
CA PRO A 110 17.13 -4.19 12.00
C PRO A 110 17.50 -2.87 11.33
N LYS A 111 17.96 -2.94 10.09
CA LYS A 111 18.19 -1.76 9.27
C LYS A 111 16.87 -1.37 8.61
N LEU A 112 16.63 -0.06 8.51
CA LEU A 112 15.72 0.46 7.50
C LEU A 112 16.20 -0.06 6.14
N GLN A 113 15.29 -0.56 5.31
CA GLN A 113 15.66 -0.96 3.96
C GLN A 113 15.91 0.31 3.15
N ASP A 114 16.84 0.28 2.19
CA ASP A 114 17.10 1.43 1.32
C ASP A 114 15.81 1.85 0.56
N SER A 115 14.91 0.89 0.31
CA SER A 115 13.58 1.13 -0.26
C SER A 115 12.60 1.88 0.66
N ASP A 116 12.98 2.12 1.91
CA ASP A 116 12.25 2.99 2.84
C ASP A 116 12.85 4.41 2.90
N ASP A 117 14.03 4.63 2.32
CA ASP A 117 14.65 5.96 2.22
C ASP A 117 14.03 6.72 1.03
N ILE A 118 12.87 7.31 1.29
CA ILE A 118 12.06 8.02 0.31
C ILE A 118 11.91 9.46 0.76
N SER A 119 12.22 10.39 -0.13
CA SER A 119 12.04 11.80 0.16
C SER A 119 10.56 12.20 0.07
N GLN A 120 10.19 13.29 0.75
CA GLN A 120 8.85 13.87 0.61
C GLN A 120 8.54 14.22 -0.86
N LEU A 121 9.55 14.67 -1.62
CA LEU A 121 9.42 14.95 -3.04
C LEU A 121 9.03 13.71 -3.84
N ASP A 122 9.60 12.54 -3.53
CA ASP A 122 9.25 11.28 -4.21
C ASP A 122 7.79 10.89 -3.96
N ILE A 123 7.29 11.12 -2.73
CA ILE A 123 5.88 10.89 -2.37
C ILE A 123 4.99 11.82 -3.20
N GLU A 124 5.30 13.11 -3.20
CA GLU A 124 4.54 14.13 -3.95
C GLU A 124 4.50 13.80 -5.45
N LEU A 125 5.64 13.43 -6.05
CA LEU A 125 5.73 13.05 -7.46
C LEU A 125 4.87 11.81 -7.76
N ASN A 126 4.91 10.77 -6.92
CA ASN A 126 4.07 9.58 -7.11
C ASN A 126 2.58 9.88 -7.02
N ILE A 127 2.18 10.78 -6.10
CA ILE A 127 0.79 11.23 -5.97
C ILE A 127 0.38 12.06 -7.19
N GLN A 128 1.23 12.96 -7.69
CA GLN A 128 0.95 13.74 -8.89
C GLN A 128 0.84 12.86 -10.13
N ASP A 129 1.73 11.88 -10.30
CA ASP A 129 1.67 10.92 -11.39
C ASP A 129 0.35 10.13 -11.36
N PHE A 130 -0.05 9.67 -10.18
CA PHE A 130 -1.35 9.03 -9.99
C PHE A 130 -2.51 9.95 -10.42
N ILE A 131 -2.51 11.20 -9.94
CA ILE A 131 -3.54 12.19 -10.26
C ILE A 131 -3.63 12.39 -11.77
N ASN A 132 -2.49 12.69 -12.41
CA ASN A 132 -2.40 12.97 -13.84
C ASN A 132 -2.90 11.78 -14.67
N GLN A 133 -2.43 10.57 -14.36
CA GLN A 133 -2.82 9.36 -15.08
C GLN A 133 -4.31 9.06 -14.95
N LYS A 134 -4.85 9.07 -13.73
CA LYS A 134 -6.25 8.67 -13.52
C LYS A 134 -7.24 9.77 -13.91
N GLN A 135 -6.91 11.05 -13.77
CA GLN A 135 -7.74 12.15 -14.32
C GLN A 135 -7.83 12.09 -15.84
N HIS A 136 -6.71 11.80 -16.51
CA HIS A 136 -6.71 11.58 -17.96
C HIS A 136 -7.63 10.42 -18.37
N ILE A 137 -7.63 9.31 -17.62
CA ILE A 137 -8.53 8.16 -17.85
C ILE A 137 -9.99 8.49 -17.54
N LEU A 138 -10.25 9.31 -16.52
CA LEU A 138 -11.59 9.67 -16.08
C LEU A 138 -12.25 10.69 -17.03
N GLY A 139 -11.46 11.55 -17.67
CA GLY A 139 -11.92 12.61 -18.57
C GLY A 139 -12.62 13.77 -17.88
N GLN A 140 -12.64 13.78 -16.54
CA GLN A 140 -13.25 14.80 -15.68
C GLN A 140 -12.49 14.87 -14.35
N PRO A 141 -12.67 15.96 -13.56
CA PRO A 141 -12.07 16.06 -12.23
C PRO A 141 -12.49 14.91 -11.32
N PHE A 142 -11.65 14.60 -10.33
CA PHE A 142 -12.01 13.59 -9.34
C PHE A 142 -13.21 14.03 -8.49
N PRO A 143 -14.07 13.08 -8.09
CA PRO A 143 -15.00 13.29 -6.99
C PRO A 143 -14.27 13.68 -5.70
N LEU A 144 -14.95 14.45 -4.84
CA LEU A 144 -14.38 14.97 -3.60
C LEU A 144 -13.78 13.87 -2.71
N GLN A 145 -14.40 12.69 -2.66
CA GLN A 145 -13.96 11.56 -1.84
C GLN A 145 -12.55 11.07 -2.20
N ILE A 146 -12.22 11.08 -3.50
CA ILE A 146 -10.88 10.71 -3.98
C ILE A 146 -9.89 11.81 -3.61
N THR A 147 -10.26 13.07 -3.83
CA THR A 147 -9.42 14.23 -3.52
C THR A 147 -9.05 14.28 -2.03
N GLU A 148 -10.02 14.08 -1.14
CA GLU A 148 -9.80 14.05 0.31
C GLU A 148 -8.82 12.93 0.72
N LYS A 149 -8.98 11.72 0.17
CA LYS A 149 -8.07 10.60 0.44
C LYS A 149 -6.66 10.85 -0.08
N LEU A 150 -6.51 11.50 -1.23
CA LEU A 150 -5.20 11.86 -1.78
C LEU A 150 -4.50 12.92 -0.93
N CYS A 151 -5.23 13.93 -0.43
CA CYS A 151 -4.67 14.92 0.49
C CYS A 151 -4.18 14.29 1.80
N MET A 152 -4.79 13.19 2.26
CA MET A 152 -4.34 12.47 3.46
C MET A 152 -3.06 11.64 3.24
N LEU A 153 -2.68 11.37 1.99
CA LEU A 153 -1.47 10.61 1.66
C LEU A 153 -0.23 11.51 1.49
N GLN A 154 -0.44 12.83 1.44
CA GLN A 154 0.60 13.88 1.40
C GLN A 154 1.07 14.22 2.81
#